data_AF-A0A959NVB7-F1
#
_entry.id   AF-A0A959NVB7-F1
#
_cell.length_a   1.000
_cell.length_b   1.000
_cell.length_c   1.000
_cell.angle_alpha   90.00
_cell.angle_beta   90.00
_cell.angle_gamma   90.00
#
_symmetry.space_group_name_H-M   'P 1'
#
loop_
_entity.id
_entity.type
_entity.pdbx_description
1 polymer ?
#
loop_
_entity_poly.entity_id
_entity_poly.type
_entity_poly.pdbx_seq_one_letter_code
_entity_poly.pdbx_strand_id
1 'polypeptide(L)'
;KIFQEETDSLYRIFSFEYAQQQLIEENLFFVNGCNWNNIVYYEPSSKLDVFFEYYPNEKLLSRIEENFHKEHSKIIAFLEGAQFYIEKDNLKQSAFMLQQCIELWFRFAALLAMGKERKSHSIKELQTYIKSYVPELGNLFDCEKEEEQGLLKLVDDAYVVTRYENSYEINSQKIEIIKEKANRIELVVTHLFNNLFDACKNNINNSDYDTNQTSTESIDFTYSKFINSLSEKDFSSLKPYPHKKGLYTIGVMTLGYLETSFMISNLLKVCILAMEYEYAPTRSIPDPTHNVKEVLGYVLDMIPHEEMEILDVLRDLTITQKS
;
A
#
# COMPACT_ATOMS: atom_id res chain seq x y z
N LYS A 1 -0.41 29.67 5.12
CA LYS A 1 0.12 28.89 3.98
C LYS A 1 1.19 29.75 3.33
N ILE A 2 2.44 29.28 3.27
CA ILE A 2 3.61 30.15 3.05
C ILE A 2 3.84 30.49 1.56
N PHE A 3 3.22 29.81 0.60
CA PHE A 3 3.49 30.05 -0.82
C PHE A 3 2.24 29.94 -1.71
N GLN A 4 1.14 30.61 -1.37
CA GLN A 4 -0.11 30.44 -2.14
C GLN A 4 -0.30 31.40 -3.31
N GLU A 5 0.56 32.41 -3.52
CA GLU A 5 0.21 33.50 -4.46
C GLU A 5 1.13 33.68 -5.69
N GLU A 6 2.31 33.04 -5.82
CA GLU A 6 3.23 33.44 -6.91
C GLU A 6 4.14 32.34 -7.52
N THR A 7 3.79 31.05 -7.50
CA THR A 7 4.66 30.03 -8.14
C THR A 7 3.91 28.96 -8.93
N ASP A 8 4.35 28.69 -10.16
CA ASP A 8 3.90 27.56 -11.02
C ASP A 8 4.33 26.18 -10.47
N SER A 9 5.09 26.15 -9.36
CA SER A 9 5.63 24.93 -8.76
C SER A 9 4.70 24.35 -7.69
N LEU A 10 4.50 23.03 -7.75
CA LEU A 10 3.84 22.27 -6.69
C LEU A 10 4.86 21.88 -5.62
N TYR A 11 4.58 22.21 -4.36
CA TYR A 11 5.44 21.86 -3.23
C TYR A 11 4.71 20.96 -2.23
N ARG A 12 5.45 20.04 -1.62
CA ARG A 12 5.04 19.31 -0.42
C ARG A 12 6.03 19.57 0.69
N ILE A 13 5.49 19.74 1.90
CA ILE A 13 6.27 19.93 3.11
C ILE A 13 6.03 18.71 4.00
N PHE A 14 7.11 18.07 4.41
CA PHE A 14 7.11 16.96 5.35
C PHE A 14 7.86 17.39 6.61
N SER A 15 7.48 16.86 7.76
CA SER A 15 8.31 17.01 8.95
C SER A 15 9.59 16.19 8.77
N PHE A 16 10.66 16.62 9.45
CA PHE A 16 11.93 15.93 9.44
C PHE A 16 11.77 14.47 9.89
N GLU A 17 11.03 14.24 10.97
CA GLU A 17 10.80 12.92 11.55
C GLU A 17 10.02 12.00 10.59
N TYR A 18 9.05 12.55 9.86
CA TYR A 18 8.30 11.78 8.87
C TYR A 18 9.21 11.36 7.72
N ALA A 19 9.99 12.30 7.16
CA ALA A 19 10.91 11.99 6.07
C ALA A 19 11.97 10.96 6.48
N GLN A 20 12.49 11.04 7.70
CA GLN A 20 13.43 10.07 8.25
C GLN A 20 12.78 8.68 8.34
N GLN A 21 11.57 8.59 8.88
CA GLN A 21 10.84 7.32 8.96
C GLN A 21 10.58 6.73 7.57
N GLN A 22 10.23 7.55 6.58
CA GLN A 22 9.98 7.10 5.23
C GLN A 22 11.23 6.59 4.51
N LEU A 23 12.43 7.10 4.84
CA LEU A 23 13.69 6.51 4.37
C LEU A 23 13.96 5.14 5.00
N ILE A 24 13.65 4.96 6.29
CA ILE A 24 13.79 3.67 6.99
C ILE A 24 12.83 2.64 6.38
N GLU A 25 11.62 3.07 6.02
CA GLU A 25 10.61 2.26 5.33
C GLU A 25 10.87 2.09 3.83
N GLU A 26 12.01 2.59 3.33
CA GLU A 26 12.44 2.43 1.94
C GLU A 26 11.44 3.02 0.92
N ASN A 27 10.73 4.08 1.30
CA ASN A 27 9.81 4.77 0.43
C ASN A 27 10.56 5.45 -0.73
N LEU A 28 10.38 4.91 -1.94
CA LEU A 28 11.12 5.30 -3.14
C LEU A 28 11.06 6.81 -3.45
N PHE A 29 9.97 7.52 -3.10
CA PHE A 29 9.90 8.97 -3.26
C PHE A 29 10.99 9.68 -2.45
N PHE A 30 11.19 9.28 -1.20
CA PHE A 30 12.22 9.85 -0.32
C PHE A 30 13.61 9.33 -0.67
N VAL A 31 13.74 8.04 -1.02
CA VAL A 31 15.03 7.48 -1.46
C VAL A 31 15.56 8.24 -2.68
N ASN A 32 14.69 8.57 -3.62
CA ASN A 32 15.04 9.37 -4.79
C ASN A 32 15.25 10.86 -4.45
N GLY A 33 14.31 11.44 -3.69
CA GLY A 33 14.24 12.88 -3.46
C GLY A 33 15.22 13.41 -2.43
N CYS A 34 15.51 12.63 -1.39
CA CYS A 34 16.42 13.02 -0.29
C CYS A 34 17.88 12.63 -0.57
N ASN A 35 18.34 12.93 -1.78
CA ASN A 35 19.76 12.84 -2.12
C ASN A 35 20.44 14.17 -1.80
N TRP A 36 21.61 14.12 -1.14
CA TRP A 36 22.39 15.31 -0.79
C TRP A 36 22.75 16.18 -2.01
N ASN A 37 22.90 15.57 -3.19
CA ASN A 37 23.15 16.28 -4.45
C ASN A 37 21.99 17.19 -4.89
N ASN A 38 20.78 16.98 -4.37
CA ASN A 38 19.58 17.74 -4.74
C ASN A 38 19.25 18.86 -3.73
N ILE A 39 20.14 19.16 -2.79
CA ILE A 39 19.88 20.16 -1.76
C ILE A 39 19.92 21.56 -2.33
N VAL A 40 18.81 22.27 -2.15
CA VAL A 40 18.67 23.68 -2.52
C VAL A 40 19.08 24.61 -1.38
N TYR A 41 18.88 24.18 -0.13
CA TYR A 41 19.16 24.99 1.06
C TYR A 41 19.53 24.10 2.26
N TYR A 42 20.56 24.48 3.00
CA TYR A 42 21.01 23.86 4.24
C TYR A 42 21.53 24.93 5.19
N GLU A 43 21.31 24.77 6.50
CA GLU A 43 21.85 25.66 7.51
C GLU A 43 23.30 25.25 7.86
N PRO A 44 24.34 26.02 7.52
CA PRO A 44 25.73 25.58 7.70
C PRO A 44 26.14 25.28 9.15
N SER A 45 25.43 25.85 10.12
CA SER A 45 25.64 25.68 11.56
C SER A 45 25.02 24.41 12.14
N SER A 46 24.13 23.71 11.43
CA SER A 46 23.56 22.47 11.92
C SER A 46 24.55 21.31 11.84
N LYS A 47 24.33 20.27 12.65
CA LYS A 47 25.05 19.00 12.50
C LYS A 47 24.55 18.29 11.26
N LEU A 48 25.44 17.59 10.57
CA LEU A 48 25.08 16.68 9.49
C LEU A 48 24.10 15.64 10.04
N ASP A 49 23.01 15.43 9.30
CA ASP A 49 21.91 14.57 9.71
C ASP A 49 21.93 13.23 8.97
N VAL A 50 20.93 12.41 9.25
CA VAL A 50 20.77 11.08 8.64
C VAL A 50 20.62 11.12 7.11
N PHE A 51 20.21 12.24 6.52
CA PHE A 51 20.08 12.39 5.06
C PHE A 51 21.44 12.62 4.40
N PHE A 52 22.41 13.18 5.13
CA PHE A 52 23.79 13.33 4.65
C PHE A 52 24.51 11.99 4.52
N GLU A 53 24.25 11.06 5.45
CA GLU A 53 24.87 9.74 5.48
C GLU A 53 24.11 8.69 4.67
N TYR A 54 22.97 9.06 4.08
CA TYR A 54 22.11 8.14 3.34
C TYR A 54 22.57 7.99 1.89
N TYR A 55 23.18 6.84 1.60
CA TYR A 55 23.55 6.45 0.24
C TYR A 55 22.77 5.19 -0.14
N PRO A 56 21.83 5.27 -1.10
CA PRO A 56 21.17 4.08 -1.60
C PRO A 56 22.22 3.15 -2.23
N ASN A 57 22.13 1.86 -1.94
CA ASN A 57 23.03 0.84 -2.49
C ASN A 57 22.24 -0.23 -3.25
N GLU A 58 22.94 -1.10 -3.98
CA GLU A 58 22.27 -2.15 -4.77
C GLU A 58 21.37 -3.05 -3.92
N LYS A 59 21.77 -3.38 -2.68
CA LYS A 59 20.97 -4.22 -1.78
C LYS A 59 19.64 -3.56 -1.40
N LEU A 60 19.64 -2.24 -1.18
CA LEU A 60 18.42 -1.47 -0.94
C LEU A 60 17.52 -1.49 -2.19
N LEU A 61 18.08 -1.24 -3.38
CA LEU A 61 17.31 -1.26 -4.62
C LEU A 61 16.66 -2.62 -4.86
N SER A 62 17.38 -3.73 -4.63
CA SER A 62 16.79 -5.07 -4.73
C SER A 62 15.59 -5.25 -3.79
N ARG A 63 15.67 -4.75 -2.54
CA ARG A 63 14.54 -4.83 -1.60
C ARG A 63 13.34 -3.99 -2.05
N ILE A 64 13.58 -2.79 -2.58
CA ILE A 64 12.51 -1.93 -3.13
C ILE A 64 11.81 -2.62 -4.31
N GLU A 65 12.58 -3.21 -5.23
CA GLU A 65 12.06 -3.97 -6.37
C GLU A 65 11.25 -5.19 -5.92
N GLU A 66 11.76 -5.98 -4.98
CA GLU A 66 11.03 -7.12 -4.41
C GLU A 66 9.73 -6.70 -3.71
N ASN A 67 9.75 -5.60 -2.95
CA ASN A 67 8.56 -5.06 -2.29
C ASN A 67 7.53 -4.57 -3.30
N PHE A 68 7.97 -3.93 -4.39
CA PHE A 68 7.09 -3.58 -5.50
C PHE A 68 6.44 -4.82 -6.11
N HIS A 69 7.20 -5.88 -6.40
CA HIS A 69 6.64 -7.13 -6.94
C HIS A 69 5.63 -7.81 -6.00
N LYS A 70 5.88 -7.77 -4.68
CA LYS A 70 4.95 -8.30 -3.68
C LYS A 70 3.64 -7.50 -3.66
N GLU A 71 3.71 -6.17 -3.60
CA GLU A 71 2.51 -5.32 -3.62
C GLU A 71 1.78 -5.42 -4.96
N HIS A 72 2.48 -5.41 -6.09
CA HIS A 72 1.91 -5.64 -7.41
C HIS A 72 1.15 -6.97 -7.46
N SER A 73 1.77 -8.08 -7.04
CA SER A 73 1.12 -9.40 -7.04
C SER A 73 -0.15 -9.42 -6.19
N LYS A 74 -0.10 -8.77 -5.02
CA LYS A 74 -1.26 -8.63 -4.12
C LYS A 74 -2.39 -7.83 -4.76
N ILE A 75 -2.08 -6.74 -5.47
CA ILE A 75 -3.11 -5.94 -6.14
C ILE A 75 -3.70 -6.70 -7.33
N ILE A 76 -2.86 -7.39 -8.11
CA ILE A 76 -3.31 -8.21 -9.25
C ILE A 76 -4.23 -9.36 -8.82
N ALA A 77 -4.04 -9.93 -7.63
CA ALA A 77 -4.96 -10.94 -7.10
C ALA A 77 -6.42 -10.43 -7.01
N PHE A 78 -6.64 -9.13 -6.78
CA PHE A 78 -7.98 -8.53 -6.84
C PHE A 78 -8.52 -8.46 -8.27
N LEU A 79 -7.67 -8.13 -9.25
CA LEU A 79 -8.04 -8.13 -10.66
C LEU A 79 -8.39 -9.55 -11.15
N GLU A 80 -7.60 -10.55 -10.78
CA GLU A 80 -7.89 -11.97 -11.04
C GLU A 80 -9.19 -12.42 -10.38
N GLY A 81 -9.41 -12.02 -9.11
CA GLY A 81 -10.67 -12.24 -8.40
C GLY A 81 -11.85 -11.59 -9.13
N ALA A 82 -11.70 -10.37 -9.63
CA ALA A 82 -12.74 -9.72 -10.42
C ALA A 82 -13.10 -10.50 -11.68
N GLN A 83 -12.09 -11.01 -12.41
CA GLN A 83 -12.27 -11.83 -13.61
C GLN A 83 -13.00 -13.14 -13.29
N PHE A 84 -12.64 -13.80 -12.19
CA PHE A 84 -13.35 -14.99 -11.71
C PHE A 84 -14.85 -14.71 -11.49
N TYR A 85 -15.21 -13.58 -10.86
CA TYR A 85 -16.61 -13.24 -10.63
C TYR A 85 -17.37 -12.82 -11.90
N ILE A 86 -16.69 -12.28 -12.91
CA ILE A 86 -17.27 -12.04 -14.24
C ILE A 86 -17.71 -13.35 -14.88
N GLU A 87 -16.84 -14.36 -14.86
CA GLU A 87 -17.11 -15.68 -15.44
C GLU A 87 -18.27 -16.42 -14.75
N LYS A 88 -18.60 -16.00 -13.53
CA LYS A 88 -19.69 -16.53 -12.71
C LYS A 88 -20.94 -15.67 -12.75
N ASP A 89 -20.97 -14.65 -13.61
CA ASP A 89 -22.04 -13.67 -13.74
C ASP A 89 -22.36 -12.91 -12.43
N ASN A 90 -21.43 -12.89 -11.48
CA ASN A 90 -21.56 -12.14 -10.24
C ASN A 90 -20.93 -10.75 -10.39
N LEU A 91 -21.61 -9.90 -11.14
CA LEU A 91 -21.10 -8.58 -11.53
C LEU A 91 -20.92 -7.63 -10.34
N LYS A 92 -21.78 -7.73 -9.30
CA LYS A 92 -21.64 -6.92 -8.08
C LYS A 92 -20.33 -7.22 -7.38
N GLN A 93 -20.00 -8.50 -7.29
CA GLN A 93 -18.77 -8.93 -6.64
C GLN A 93 -17.53 -8.62 -7.46
N SER A 94 -17.63 -8.74 -8.79
CA SER A 94 -16.57 -8.27 -9.69
C SER A 94 -16.31 -6.78 -9.51
N ALA A 95 -17.36 -5.95 -9.42
CA ALA A 95 -17.23 -4.51 -9.19
C ALA A 95 -16.49 -4.18 -7.89
N PHE A 96 -16.79 -4.88 -6.80
CA PHE A 96 -16.09 -4.73 -5.53
C PHE A 96 -14.60 -5.04 -5.65
N MET A 97 -14.26 -6.16 -6.32
CA MET A 97 -12.85 -6.54 -6.52
C MET A 97 -12.09 -5.53 -7.39
N LEU A 98 -12.74 -5.01 -8.44
CA LEU A 98 -12.16 -3.95 -9.27
C LEU A 98 -11.98 -2.64 -8.49
N GLN A 99 -12.94 -2.27 -7.64
CA GLN A 99 -12.81 -1.09 -6.78
C GLN A 99 -11.61 -1.23 -5.85
N GLN A 100 -11.41 -2.38 -5.20
CA GLN A 100 -10.25 -2.62 -4.32
C GLN A 100 -8.93 -2.55 -5.10
N CYS A 101 -8.89 -3.13 -6.30
CA CYS A 101 -7.71 -3.03 -7.19
C CYS A 101 -7.35 -1.58 -7.50
N ILE A 102 -8.34 -0.78 -7.95
CA ILE A 102 -8.14 0.64 -8.28
C ILE A 102 -7.74 1.45 -7.03
N GLU A 103 -8.37 1.20 -5.88
CA GLU A 103 -8.07 1.86 -4.61
C GLU A 103 -6.61 1.67 -4.20
N LEU A 104 -6.14 0.41 -4.20
CA LEU A 104 -4.78 0.06 -3.81
C LEU A 104 -3.76 0.67 -4.78
N TRP A 105 -4.04 0.65 -6.08
CA TRP A 105 -3.18 1.30 -7.06
C TRP A 105 -3.07 2.81 -6.85
N PHE A 106 -4.18 3.51 -6.55
CA PHE A 106 -4.13 4.94 -6.25
C PHE A 106 -3.31 5.25 -5.00
N ARG A 107 -3.46 4.44 -3.94
CA ARG A 107 -2.67 4.61 -2.71
C ARG A 107 -1.19 4.42 -2.98
N PHE A 108 -0.82 3.39 -3.73
CA PHE A 108 0.56 3.13 -4.12
C PHE A 108 1.12 4.24 -5.02
N ALA A 109 0.34 4.70 -6.01
CA ALA A 109 0.70 5.83 -6.86
C ALA A 109 0.99 7.12 -6.04
N ALA A 110 0.20 7.37 -5.00
CA ALA A 110 0.40 8.52 -4.13
C ALA A 110 1.67 8.42 -3.27
N LEU A 111 2.08 7.21 -2.87
CA LEU A 111 3.37 7.00 -2.21
C LEU A 111 4.51 7.35 -3.18
N LEU A 112 4.44 6.87 -4.43
CA LEU A 112 5.47 7.12 -5.44
C LEU A 112 5.56 8.58 -5.88
N ALA A 113 4.42 9.22 -6.18
CA ALA A 113 4.40 10.57 -6.75
C ALA A 113 4.48 11.67 -5.68
N MET A 114 4.04 11.37 -4.45
CA MET A 114 3.80 12.40 -3.44
C MET A 114 4.37 12.05 -2.06
N GLY A 115 5.07 10.93 -1.89
CA GLY A 115 5.67 10.49 -0.61
C GLY A 115 4.68 10.13 0.49
N LYS A 116 3.37 10.22 0.24
CA LYS A 116 2.36 9.94 1.26
C LYS A 116 1.03 9.57 0.61
N GLU A 117 0.54 8.39 0.94
CA GLU A 117 -0.80 7.97 0.58
C GLU A 117 -1.89 8.80 1.27
N ARG A 118 -3.07 8.80 0.66
CA ARG A 118 -4.31 9.24 1.32
C ARG A 118 -5.12 8.01 1.67
N LYS A 119 -5.44 7.85 2.95
CA LYS A 119 -6.31 6.77 3.44
C LYS A 119 -7.77 7.15 3.17
N SER A 120 -8.33 6.63 2.09
CA SER A 120 -9.73 6.79 1.72
C SER A 120 -10.17 5.58 0.89
N HIS A 121 -11.45 5.22 0.99
CA HIS A 121 -12.09 4.23 0.12
C HIS A 121 -12.78 4.86 -1.10
N SER A 122 -12.94 6.19 -1.10
CA SER A 122 -13.49 6.89 -2.25
C SER A 122 -12.41 7.08 -3.31
N ILE A 123 -12.59 6.41 -4.43
CA ILE A 123 -11.79 6.57 -5.65
C ILE A 123 -11.87 8.03 -6.12
N LYS A 124 -13.01 8.70 -5.97
CA LYS A 124 -13.14 10.14 -6.30
C LYS A 124 -12.17 10.99 -5.48
N GLU A 125 -12.07 10.74 -4.17
CA GLU A 125 -11.13 11.47 -3.31
C GLU A 125 -9.67 11.17 -3.66
N LEU A 126 -9.35 9.90 -3.91
CA LEU A 126 -8.00 9.45 -4.28
C LEU A 126 -7.55 10.04 -5.62
N GLN A 127 -8.43 10.00 -6.63
CA GLN A 127 -8.21 10.61 -7.94
C GLN A 127 -7.98 12.12 -7.80
N THR A 128 -8.82 12.82 -7.05
CA THR A 128 -8.68 14.27 -6.83
C THR A 128 -7.37 14.61 -6.13
N TYR A 129 -6.98 13.79 -5.15
CA TYR A 129 -5.76 13.99 -4.38
C TYR A 129 -4.47 13.88 -5.21
N ILE A 130 -4.40 12.93 -6.14
CA ILE A 130 -3.20 12.72 -6.97
C ILE A 130 -3.17 13.60 -8.24
N LYS A 131 -4.31 14.17 -8.64
CA LYS A 131 -4.50 14.84 -9.94
C LYS A 131 -3.43 15.88 -10.28
N SER A 132 -2.97 16.66 -9.32
CA SER A 132 -1.96 17.69 -9.57
C SER A 132 -0.56 17.12 -9.85
N TYR A 133 -0.25 15.92 -9.37
CA TYR A 133 1.06 15.28 -9.50
C TYR A 133 1.09 14.23 -10.62
N VAL A 134 -0.01 13.51 -10.84
CA VAL A 134 -0.16 12.54 -11.92
C VAL A 134 -1.50 12.81 -12.63
N PRO A 135 -1.57 13.80 -13.55
CA PRO A 135 -2.81 14.21 -14.21
C PRO A 135 -3.53 13.09 -14.96
N GLU A 136 -2.77 12.13 -15.48
CA GLU A 136 -3.28 10.93 -16.12
C GLU A 136 -4.15 10.10 -15.18
N LEU A 137 -3.71 9.91 -13.92
CA LEU A 137 -4.51 9.24 -12.89
C LEU A 137 -5.61 10.14 -12.35
N GLY A 138 -5.36 11.45 -12.26
CA GLY A 138 -6.35 12.45 -11.90
C GLY A 138 -7.56 12.55 -12.83
N ASN A 139 -7.45 11.99 -14.03
CA ASN A 139 -8.50 11.93 -15.04
C ASN A 139 -8.78 10.48 -15.47
N LEU A 140 -8.46 9.48 -14.62
CA LEU A 140 -8.76 8.08 -14.90
C LEU A 140 -10.27 7.87 -15.14
N PHE A 141 -11.09 8.50 -14.30
CA PHE A 141 -12.51 8.76 -14.54
C PHE A 141 -12.66 10.23 -14.93
N ASP A 142 -13.11 10.49 -16.15
CA ASP A 142 -13.22 11.84 -16.68
C ASP A 142 -14.42 12.57 -16.06
N CYS A 143 -14.17 13.39 -15.04
CA CYS A 143 -15.20 14.13 -14.33
C CYS A 143 -15.93 15.18 -15.22
N GLU A 144 -15.49 15.45 -16.45
CA GLU A 144 -16.23 16.34 -17.36
C GLU A 144 -17.34 15.60 -18.13
N LYS A 145 -17.33 14.26 -18.13
CA LYS A 145 -18.34 13.43 -18.80
C LYS A 145 -19.33 12.84 -17.80
N GLU A 146 -20.62 13.11 -17.99
CA GLU A 146 -21.68 12.62 -17.10
C GLU A 146 -21.69 11.09 -16.95
N GLU A 147 -21.42 10.36 -18.05
CA GLU A 147 -21.31 8.89 -18.04
C GLU A 147 -20.18 8.39 -17.14
N GLU A 148 -19.03 9.06 -17.15
CA GLU A 148 -17.85 8.74 -16.34
C GLU A 148 -18.03 9.12 -14.87
N GLN A 149 -18.74 10.22 -14.59
CA GLN A 149 -19.16 10.57 -13.23
C GLN A 149 -20.09 9.48 -12.66
N GLY A 150 -21.05 9.01 -13.46
CA GLY A 150 -21.95 7.91 -13.10
C GLY A 150 -21.19 6.61 -12.85
N LEU A 151 -20.18 6.31 -13.68
CA LEU A 151 -19.32 5.13 -13.51
C LEU A 151 -18.46 5.22 -12.24
N LEU A 152 -17.84 6.37 -11.99
CA LEU A 152 -17.05 6.61 -10.78
C LEU A 152 -17.89 6.44 -9.51
N LYS A 153 -19.13 6.96 -9.52
CA LYS A 153 -20.06 6.76 -8.41
C LYS A 153 -20.38 5.27 -8.21
N LEU A 154 -20.63 4.53 -9.28
CA LEU A 154 -20.86 3.08 -9.19
C LEU A 154 -19.66 2.34 -8.59
N VAL A 155 -18.43 2.72 -8.98
CA VAL A 155 -17.22 2.12 -8.40
C VAL A 155 -17.13 2.44 -6.90
N ASP A 156 -17.33 3.68 -6.48
CA ASP A 156 -17.33 4.06 -5.05
C ASP A 156 -18.42 3.30 -4.26
N ASP A 157 -19.62 3.19 -4.83
CA ASP A 157 -20.75 2.48 -4.22
C ASP A 157 -20.48 0.97 -4.11
N ALA A 158 -19.70 0.37 -5.02
CA ALA A 158 -19.35 -1.05 -4.97
C ALA A 158 -18.66 -1.47 -3.67
N TYR A 159 -17.92 -0.54 -3.03
CA TYR A 159 -17.29 -0.78 -1.73
C TYR A 159 -18.28 -0.92 -0.56
N VAL A 160 -19.42 -0.21 -0.66
CA VAL A 160 -20.41 -0.05 0.41
C VAL A 160 -21.60 -1.01 0.23
N VAL A 161 -22.04 -1.21 -1.01
CA VAL A 161 -23.37 -1.79 -1.30
C VAL A 161 -23.39 -3.33 -1.33
N THR A 162 -22.25 -4.00 -1.18
CA THR A 162 -22.22 -5.47 -1.01
C THR A 162 -22.89 -5.97 0.28
N ARG A 163 -23.44 -5.09 1.13
CA ARG A 163 -24.13 -5.49 2.36
C ARG A 163 -25.57 -4.97 2.56
N TYR A 164 -26.08 -3.91 1.91
CA TYR A 164 -27.36 -3.30 2.36
C TYR A 164 -28.32 -2.65 1.34
N GLU A 165 -28.13 -2.68 0.01
CA GLU A 165 -29.08 -2.00 -0.89
C GLU A 165 -29.47 -2.78 -2.16
N ASN A 166 -30.78 -2.89 -2.39
CA ASN A 166 -31.39 -3.56 -3.54
C ASN A 166 -31.27 -2.75 -4.86
N SER A 167 -30.74 -1.52 -4.84
CA SER A 167 -30.71 -0.59 -5.99
C SER A 167 -29.38 -0.50 -6.73
N TYR A 168 -28.36 -1.28 -6.34
CA TYR A 168 -27.09 -1.30 -7.07
C TYR A 168 -27.21 -2.15 -8.34
N GLU A 169 -27.36 -1.47 -9.47
CA GLU A 169 -27.44 -2.06 -10.80
C GLU A 169 -26.17 -1.81 -11.59
N ILE A 170 -25.44 -2.89 -11.86
CA ILE A 170 -24.26 -2.90 -12.73
C ILE A 170 -24.43 -3.98 -13.80
N ASN A 171 -23.98 -3.67 -15.02
CA ASN A 171 -24.06 -4.56 -16.17
C ASN A 171 -22.66 -4.90 -16.69
N SER A 172 -22.57 -5.91 -17.56
CA SER A 172 -21.29 -6.41 -18.05
C SER A 172 -20.48 -5.35 -18.83
N GLN A 173 -21.16 -4.43 -19.54
CA GLN A 173 -20.48 -3.34 -20.27
C GLN A 173 -19.76 -2.40 -19.30
N LYS A 174 -20.42 -1.99 -18.22
CA LYS A 174 -19.80 -1.14 -17.18
C LYS A 174 -18.64 -1.84 -16.49
N ILE A 175 -18.78 -3.13 -16.20
CA ILE A 175 -17.68 -3.93 -15.61
C ILE A 175 -16.46 -3.94 -16.53
N GLU A 176 -16.66 -4.14 -17.83
CA GLU A 176 -15.55 -4.15 -18.78
C GLU A 176 -14.81 -2.80 -18.80
N ILE A 177 -15.54 -1.69 -18.80
CA ILE A 177 -14.94 -0.34 -18.73
C ILE A 177 -14.16 -0.14 -17.42
N ILE A 178 -14.70 -0.58 -16.27
CA ILE A 178 -14.01 -0.48 -14.98
C ILE A 178 -12.74 -1.35 -15.00
N LYS A 179 -12.80 -2.54 -15.58
CA LYS A 179 -11.65 -3.44 -15.74
C LYS A 179 -10.57 -2.81 -16.62
N GLU A 180 -10.94 -2.18 -17.73
CA GLU A 180 -10.01 -1.41 -18.57
C GLU A 180 -9.34 -0.29 -17.77
N LYS A 181 -10.07 0.43 -16.91
CA LYS A 181 -9.51 1.45 -16.02
C LYS A 181 -8.57 0.86 -14.95
N ALA A 182 -8.88 -0.32 -14.41
CA ALA A 182 -8.01 -1.03 -13.47
C ALA A 182 -6.67 -1.42 -14.12
N ASN A 183 -6.71 -1.97 -15.34
CA ASN A 183 -5.50 -2.23 -16.14
C ASN A 183 -4.75 -0.94 -16.46
N ARG A 184 -5.48 0.14 -16.74
CA ARG A 184 -4.88 1.43 -17.09
C ARG A 184 -4.09 2.01 -15.93
N ILE A 185 -4.64 2.01 -14.72
CA ILE A 185 -3.94 2.54 -13.54
C ILE A 185 -2.71 1.69 -13.21
N GLU A 186 -2.80 0.36 -13.29
CA GLU A 186 -1.63 -0.53 -13.15
C GLU A 186 -0.49 -0.10 -14.08
N LEU A 187 -0.77 0.07 -15.38
CA LEU A 187 0.24 0.45 -16.36
C LEU A 187 0.91 1.79 -16.02
N VAL A 188 0.13 2.80 -15.64
CA VAL A 188 0.67 4.13 -15.28
C VAL A 188 1.53 4.04 -14.03
N VAL A 189 1.07 3.31 -13.01
CA VAL A 189 1.77 3.21 -11.73
C VAL A 189 3.05 2.39 -11.86
N THR A 190 3.02 1.31 -12.62
CA THR A 190 4.22 0.53 -12.97
C THR A 190 5.23 1.37 -13.75
N HIS A 191 4.77 2.20 -14.69
CA HIS A 191 5.66 3.13 -15.40
C HIS A 191 6.26 4.19 -14.47
N LEU A 192 5.45 4.76 -13.57
CA LEU A 192 5.91 5.72 -12.55
C LEU A 192 6.96 5.10 -11.64
N PHE A 193 6.73 3.87 -11.18
CA PHE A 193 7.68 3.12 -10.37
C PHE A 193 9.01 2.93 -11.11
N ASN A 194 8.96 2.37 -12.33
CA ASN A 194 10.17 2.10 -13.13
C ASN A 194 10.98 3.39 -13.38
N ASN A 195 10.32 4.50 -13.71
CA ASN A 195 11.00 5.78 -13.93
C ASN A 195 11.72 6.27 -12.67
N LEU A 196 11.08 6.19 -11.50
CA LEU A 196 11.69 6.58 -10.22
C LEU A 196 12.81 5.63 -9.81
N PHE A 197 12.62 4.33 -10.05
CA PHE A 197 13.59 3.30 -9.74
C PHE A 197 14.84 3.43 -10.59
N ASP A 198 14.69 3.64 -11.91
CA ASP A 198 15.79 3.87 -12.83
C ASP A 198 16.55 5.17 -12.49
N ALA A 199 15.84 6.23 -12.09
CA ALA A 199 16.47 7.45 -11.61
C ALA A 199 17.35 7.19 -10.37
N CYS A 200 16.85 6.41 -9.41
CA CYS A 200 17.65 5.99 -8.25
C CYS A 200 18.88 5.18 -8.66
N LYS A 201 18.71 4.20 -9.55
CA LYS A 201 19.78 3.33 -10.03
C LYS A 201 20.89 4.11 -10.74
N ASN A 202 20.52 5.08 -11.57
CA ASN A 202 21.49 5.94 -12.25
C ASN A 202 22.28 6.82 -11.27
N ASN A 203 21.65 7.29 -10.19
CA ASN A 203 22.32 8.07 -9.16
C ASN A 203 23.38 7.25 -8.40
N ILE A 204 23.15 5.95 -8.18
CA ILE A 204 24.13 5.06 -7.55
C ILE A 204 25.34 4.86 -8.46
N ASN A 205 25.11 4.53 -9.74
CA ASN A 205 26.20 4.27 -10.70
C ASN A 205 27.10 5.49 -10.93
N ASN A 206 26.58 6.71 -10.75
CA ASN A 206 27.34 7.94 -10.88
C ASN A 206 28.15 8.30 -9.62
N SER A 207 27.90 7.63 -8.47
CA SER A 207 28.62 7.87 -7.21
C SER A 207 29.90 7.03 -7.02
N ASP A 208 30.21 6.11 -7.95
CA ASP A 208 31.36 5.18 -7.85
C ASP A 208 32.75 5.79 -8.19
N TYR A 209 32.91 7.12 -8.17
CA TYR A 209 34.22 7.78 -8.26
C TYR A 209 34.67 8.37 -6.92
N ASP A 210 34.80 7.55 -5.88
CA ASP A 210 35.92 7.58 -4.91
C ASP A 210 35.62 6.65 -3.73
N THR A 211 36.23 5.47 -3.70
CA THR A 211 37.00 4.99 -2.54
C THR A 211 37.66 3.64 -2.84
N ASN A 212 38.98 3.67 -3.07
CA ASN A 212 39.84 2.50 -2.94
C ASN A 212 40.12 2.24 -1.46
N GLN A 213 39.96 0.99 -0.97
CA GLN A 213 40.96 0.35 -0.09
C GLN A 213 40.73 -1.16 0.10
N THR A 214 41.65 -1.93 -0.53
CA THR A 214 42.40 -3.11 -0.08
C THR A 214 41.80 -4.22 0.81
N SER A 215 41.97 -5.43 0.26
CA SER A 215 41.79 -6.80 0.77
C SER A 215 42.66 -7.23 1.95
N THR A 216 42.21 -8.24 2.72
CA THR A 216 43.00 -9.45 3.03
C THR A 216 42.13 -10.62 3.53
N GLU A 217 42.47 -11.84 3.10
CA GLU A 217 41.78 -13.11 3.35
C GLU A 217 42.15 -13.78 4.69
N SER A 218 41.26 -14.63 5.23
CA SER A 218 41.65 -15.89 5.86
C SER A 218 40.49 -16.89 5.89
N ILE A 219 40.79 -18.12 5.44
CA ILE A 219 39.89 -19.27 5.26
C ILE A 219 39.74 -20.01 6.59
N ASP A 220 38.56 -19.90 7.21
CA ASP A 220 37.93 -20.98 8.00
C ASP A 220 36.48 -20.62 8.34
N PHE A 221 35.53 -20.63 7.38
CA PHE A 221 34.12 -20.30 7.72
C PHE A 221 33.07 -20.78 6.71
N THR A 222 33.29 -21.87 5.97
CA THR A 222 32.46 -22.18 4.80
C THR A 222 31.01 -22.59 5.15
N TYR A 223 30.78 -23.29 6.26
CA TYR A 223 29.42 -23.69 6.65
C TYR A 223 28.65 -22.59 7.37
N SER A 224 29.30 -21.81 8.23
CA SER A 224 28.62 -20.74 8.97
C SER A 224 28.39 -19.48 8.11
N LYS A 225 29.24 -19.19 7.11
CA LYS A 225 28.91 -18.15 6.10
C LYS A 225 27.79 -18.60 5.17
N PHE A 226 27.72 -19.87 4.81
CA PHE A 226 26.62 -20.39 3.98
C PHE A 226 25.28 -20.34 4.75
N ILE A 227 25.24 -20.79 6.00
CA ILE A 227 24.04 -20.69 6.85
C ILE A 227 23.68 -19.23 7.17
N ASN A 228 24.66 -18.37 7.45
CA ASN A 228 24.38 -16.94 7.64
C ASN A 228 23.92 -16.27 6.36
N SER A 229 24.46 -16.65 5.18
CA SER A 229 24.01 -16.13 3.88
C SER A 229 22.59 -16.58 3.50
N LEU A 230 22.14 -17.72 4.02
CA LEU A 230 20.75 -18.18 3.93
C LEU A 230 19.84 -17.44 4.93
N SER A 231 20.35 -17.13 6.14
CA SER A 231 19.60 -16.39 7.15
C SER A 231 19.45 -14.88 6.84
N GLU A 232 20.47 -14.29 6.20
CA GLU A 232 20.50 -12.88 5.81
C GLU A 232 19.64 -12.58 4.59
N LYS A 233 19.26 -13.62 3.82
CA LYS A 233 18.49 -13.45 2.59
C LYS A 233 16.98 -13.62 2.78
N ASP A 234 16.48 -14.58 3.57
CA ASP A 234 15.03 -14.85 3.56
C ASP A 234 14.45 -15.44 4.88
N PHE A 235 15.16 -15.36 6.01
CA PHE A 235 14.66 -15.90 7.28
C PHE A 235 14.64 -14.86 8.41
N SER A 236 13.56 -14.09 8.51
CA SER A 236 13.20 -13.48 9.79
C SER A 236 12.79 -14.58 10.76
N SER A 237 13.56 -14.81 11.84
CA SER A 237 13.17 -15.78 12.86
C SER A 237 11.82 -15.41 13.44
N LEU A 238 10.86 -16.32 13.32
CA LEU A 238 9.55 -16.16 13.91
C LEU A 238 9.71 -16.02 15.43
N LYS A 239 9.07 -15.01 16.02
CA LYS A 239 9.20 -14.74 17.45
C LYS A 239 8.41 -15.81 18.22
N PRO A 240 9.03 -16.65 19.08
CA PRO A 240 8.31 -17.73 19.75
C PRO A 240 7.18 -17.17 20.63
N TYR A 241 6.01 -17.81 20.58
CA TYR A 241 4.88 -17.41 21.40
C TYR A 241 5.16 -17.77 22.87
N PRO A 242 5.14 -16.80 23.81
CA PRO A 242 5.64 -17.00 25.16
C PRO A 242 4.89 -18.07 25.97
N HIS A 243 3.65 -18.39 25.58
CA HIS A 243 2.77 -19.27 26.37
C HIS A 243 2.61 -20.69 25.81
N LYS A 244 3.17 -21.02 24.63
CA LYS A 244 3.05 -22.38 24.05
C LYS A 244 4.20 -22.77 23.14
N LYS A 245 4.85 -23.89 23.47
CA LYS A 245 5.99 -24.43 22.73
C LYS A 245 5.57 -24.86 21.32
N GLY A 246 6.32 -24.43 20.30
CA GLY A 246 6.06 -24.74 18.89
C GLY A 246 5.14 -23.76 18.16
N LEU A 247 4.64 -22.71 18.83
CA LEU A 247 3.92 -21.60 18.21
C LEU A 247 4.83 -20.37 18.10
N TYR A 248 4.58 -19.56 17.07
CA TYR A 248 5.33 -18.33 16.82
C TYR A 248 4.39 -17.18 16.45
N THR A 249 4.85 -15.96 16.70
CA THR A 249 4.13 -14.70 16.49
C THR A 249 4.63 -14.02 15.22
N ILE A 250 3.68 -13.53 14.44
CA ILE A 250 3.88 -12.65 13.29
C ILE A 250 3.06 -11.40 13.59
N GLY A 251 3.72 -10.24 13.62
CA GLY A 251 3.04 -8.97 13.88
C GLY A 251 2.44 -8.43 12.59
N VAL A 252 1.17 -8.05 12.64
CA VAL A 252 0.53 -7.26 11.58
C VAL A 252 0.86 -5.79 11.85
N MET A 253 1.55 -5.14 10.90
CA MET A 253 1.93 -3.73 11.03
C MET A 253 0.81 -2.85 10.47
N THR A 254 0.37 -1.85 11.24
CA THR A 254 -0.61 -0.85 10.81
C THR A 254 -0.15 0.53 11.29
N LEU A 255 -0.40 1.59 10.50
CA LEU A 255 0.02 2.96 10.84
C LEU A 255 -0.97 3.68 11.77
N GLY A 256 -1.99 2.98 12.32
CA GLY A 256 -2.93 3.50 13.32
C GLY A 256 -4.36 2.96 13.21
N TYR A 257 -5.19 3.26 14.22
CA TYR A 257 -6.53 2.65 14.44
C TYR A 257 -7.48 2.70 13.24
N LEU A 258 -7.45 3.77 12.46
CA LEU A 258 -8.32 3.89 11.27
C LEU A 258 -7.93 2.85 10.20
N GLU A 259 -6.64 2.62 10.00
CA GLU A 259 -6.16 1.60 9.06
C GLU A 259 -6.40 0.20 9.59
N THR A 260 -6.17 -0.02 10.89
CA THR A 260 -6.51 -1.30 11.54
C THR A 260 -8.00 -1.62 11.36
N SER A 261 -8.87 -0.63 11.55
CA SER A 261 -10.31 -0.75 11.33
C SER A 261 -10.66 -1.08 9.87
N PHE A 262 -10.00 -0.42 8.90
CA PHE A 262 -10.19 -0.73 7.49
C PHE A 262 -9.67 -2.13 7.11
N MET A 263 -8.55 -2.55 7.68
CA MET A 263 -7.99 -3.88 7.48
C MET A 263 -8.93 -4.97 8.03
N ILE A 264 -9.42 -4.79 9.27
CA ILE A 264 -10.45 -5.65 9.88
C ILE A 264 -11.69 -5.72 8.99
N SER A 265 -12.20 -4.56 8.56
CA SER A 265 -13.41 -4.49 7.72
C SER A 265 -13.23 -5.21 6.39
N ASN A 266 -12.11 -4.99 5.70
CA ASN A 266 -11.80 -5.60 4.42
C ASN A 266 -11.63 -7.13 4.55
N LEU A 267 -10.94 -7.59 5.60
CA LEU A 267 -10.79 -9.03 5.87
C LEU A 267 -12.14 -9.69 6.17
N LEU A 268 -13.00 -9.06 6.99
CA LEU A 268 -14.37 -9.55 7.23
C LEU A 268 -15.20 -9.60 5.96
N LYS A 269 -15.10 -8.58 5.09
CA LYS A 269 -15.81 -8.56 3.79
C LYS A 269 -15.37 -9.75 2.93
N VAL A 270 -14.06 -9.98 2.79
CA VAL A 270 -13.53 -11.10 2.02
C VAL A 270 -13.95 -12.46 2.60
N CYS A 271 -13.92 -12.62 3.92
CA CYS A 271 -14.36 -13.85 4.59
C CYS A 271 -15.85 -14.16 4.39
N ILE A 272 -16.73 -13.16 4.52
CA ILE A 272 -18.17 -13.33 4.29
C ILE A 272 -18.42 -13.75 2.84
N LEU A 273 -17.74 -13.10 1.90
CA LEU A 273 -17.84 -13.41 0.47
C LEU A 273 -17.33 -14.81 0.12
N ALA A 274 -16.27 -15.25 0.78
CA ALA A 274 -15.75 -16.61 0.63
C ALA A 274 -16.73 -17.68 1.17
N MET A 275 -17.58 -17.34 2.14
CA MET A 275 -18.60 -18.24 2.69
C MET A 275 -19.92 -18.26 1.91
N GLU A 276 -20.31 -17.17 1.26
CA GLU A 276 -21.54 -17.09 0.46
C GLU A 276 -21.43 -17.84 -0.88
N TYR A 277 -20.25 -18.36 -1.23
CA TYR A 277 -19.99 -19.05 -2.49
C TYR A 277 -20.06 -20.59 -2.34
N GLU A 278 -21.18 -21.20 -2.75
CA GLU A 278 -21.42 -22.65 -2.57
C GLU A 278 -20.52 -23.59 -3.41
N TYR A 279 -19.71 -23.09 -4.36
CA TYR A 279 -18.84 -23.94 -5.19
C TYR A 279 -17.51 -23.27 -5.56
N ALA A 280 -16.56 -23.20 -4.62
CA ALA A 280 -15.15 -23.00 -4.98
C ALA A 280 -14.56 -24.35 -5.45
N PRO A 281 -13.95 -24.45 -6.66
CA PRO A 281 -13.21 -25.64 -7.04
C PRO A 281 -12.07 -25.85 -6.04
N THR A 282 -12.05 -27.01 -5.37
CA THR A 282 -11.08 -27.41 -4.34
C THR A 282 -9.61 -27.40 -4.80
N ARG A 283 -9.33 -27.12 -6.08
CA ARG A 283 -7.98 -26.97 -6.61
C ARG A 283 -7.35 -25.59 -6.37
N SER A 284 -8.14 -24.53 -6.15
CA SER A 284 -7.59 -23.17 -5.99
C SER A 284 -7.40 -22.75 -4.53
N ILE A 285 -8.21 -23.27 -3.60
CA ILE A 285 -8.09 -23.00 -2.16
C ILE A 285 -8.37 -24.31 -1.39
N PRO A 286 -7.37 -24.93 -0.74
CA PRO A 286 -7.61 -26.12 0.08
C PRO A 286 -8.37 -25.73 1.36
N ASP A 287 -9.48 -26.41 1.65
CA ASP A 287 -10.33 -26.21 2.85
C ASP A 287 -10.76 -24.75 3.12
N PRO A 288 -11.65 -24.18 2.25
CA PRO A 288 -12.07 -22.79 2.35
C PRO A 288 -12.76 -22.46 3.68
N THR A 289 -13.50 -23.40 4.27
CA THR A 289 -14.16 -23.21 5.57
C THR A 289 -13.13 -23.07 6.70
N HIS A 290 -12.08 -23.88 6.69
CA HIS A 290 -10.99 -23.76 7.66
C HIS A 290 -10.19 -22.46 7.48
N ASN A 291 -9.83 -22.11 6.25
CA ASN A 291 -9.05 -20.89 5.99
C ASN A 291 -9.83 -19.62 6.35
N VAL A 292 -11.13 -19.56 6.02
CA VAL A 292 -11.98 -18.44 6.44
C VAL A 292 -12.06 -18.37 7.95
N LYS A 293 -12.21 -19.51 8.64
CA LYS A 293 -12.23 -19.55 10.11
C LYS A 293 -10.92 -19.03 10.72
N GLU A 294 -9.77 -19.38 10.16
CA GLU A 294 -8.47 -18.88 10.63
C GLU A 294 -8.34 -17.36 10.43
N VAL A 295 -8.72 -16.84 9.26
CA VAL A 295 -8.71 -15.39 9.00
C VAL A 295 -9.67 -14.64 9.92
N LEU A 296 -10.87 -15.18 10.18
CA LEU A 296 -11.81 -14.61 11.15
C LEU A 296 -11.22 -14.61 12.58
N GLY A 297 -10.44 -15.63 12.93
CA GLY A 297 -9.68 -15.68 14.18
C GLY A 297 -8.67 -14.55 14.29
N TYR A 298 -7.84 -14.35 13.27
CA TYR A 298 -6.88 -13.24 13.24
C TYR A 298 -7.57 -11.87 13.25
N VAL A 299 -8.72 -11.74 12.60
CA VAL A 299 -9.50 -10.50 12.65
C VAL A 299 -10.00 -10.20 14.05
N LEU A 300 -10.49 -11.20 14.79
CA LEU A 300 -10.88 -11.01 16.19
C LEU A 300 -9.69 -10.53 17.03
N ASP A 301 -8.50 -11.10 16.83
CA ASP A 301 -7.29 -10.71 17.54
C ASP A 301 -6.82 -9.28 17.20
N MET A 302 -7.26 -8.72 16.06
CA MET A 302 -6.94 -7.35 15.65
C MET A 302 -7.90 -6.29 16.22
N ILE A 303 -9.03 -6.68 16.81
CA ILE A 303 -10.00 -5.72 17.36
C ILE A 303 -9.43 -5.10 18.66
N PRO A 304 -9.17 -3.78 18.70
CA PRO A 304 -8.56 -3.12 19.84
C PRO A 304 -9.60 -2.84 20.94
N HIS A 305 -9.94 -3.87 21.72
CA HIS A 305 -11.02 -3.82 22.72
C HIS A 305 -10.78 -2.81 23.85
N GLU A 306 -9.55 -2.69 24.34
CA GLU A 306 -9.19 -1.74 25.41
C GLU A 306 -9.38 -0.28 24.94
N GLU A 307 -9.04 0.00 23.68
CA GLU A 307 -9.20 1.33 23.11
C GLU A 307 -10.65 1.66 22.74
N MET A 308 -11.47 0.65 22.44
CA MET A 308 -12.92 0.84 22.29
C MET A 308 -13.58 1.25 23.61
N GLU A 309 -13.15 0.69 24.75
CA GLU A 309 -13.62 1.14 26.08
C GLU A 309 -13.25 2.61 26.34
N ILE A 310 -12.04 3.03 25.94
CA ILE A 310 -11.61 4.44 26.05
C ILE A 310 -12.50 5.36 25.20
N LEU A 311 -12.89 4.94 23.99
CA LEU A 311 -13.78 5.71 23.12
C LEU A 311 -15.18 5.87 23.73
N ASP A 312 -15.71 4.84 24.39
CA ASP A 312 -16.99 4.94 25.10
C ASP A 312 -16.92 5.89 26.30
N VAL A 313 -15.83 5.85 27.08
CA VAL A 313 -15.60 6.81 28.17
C VAL A 313 -15.52 8.25 27.64
N LEU A 314 -14.81 8.48 26.53
CA LEU A 314 -14.72 9.81 25.90
C LEU A 314 -16.08 10.30 25.38
N ARG A 315 -16.88 9.39 24.83
CA ARG A 315 -18.26 9.69 24.40
C ARG A 315 -19.13 10.09 25.57
N ASP A 316 -19.07 9.37 26.69
CA ASP A 316 -19.85 9.69 27.88
C ASP A 316 -19.46 11.06 28.46
N LEU A 317 -18.16 11.35 28.53
CA LEU A 317 -17.63 12.64 28.99
C LEU A 317 -18.10 13.80 28.11
N THR A 318 -18.10 13.63 26.79
CA THR A 318 -18.55 14.67 25.84
C THR A 318 -20.06 14.88 25.84
N ILE A 319 -20.85 13.87 26.21
CA ILE A 319 -22.30 13.99 26.42
C ILE A 319 -22.59 14.76 27.72
N THR A 320 -21.89 14.46 28.82
CA THR A 320 -22.06 15.17 30.11
C THR A 320 -21.57 16.63 30.10
N GLN A 321 -20.71 17.04 29.17
CA GLN A 321 -20.29 18.43 29.03
C GLN A 321 -21.29 19.30 28.23
N LYS A 322 -22.28 18.69 27.57
CA LYS A 322 -23.33 19.39 26.80
C LYS A 322 -24.66 19.54 27.56
N SER A 323 -24.75 19.02 28.78
CA SER A 323 -25.90 19.17 29.71
C SER A 323 -25.61 20.19 30.80
#